data_AF-X1ATB7-F1
#
_entry.id   AF-X1ATB7-F1
#
_cell.length_a   1.000
_cell.length_b   1.000
_cell.length_c   1.000
_cell.angle_alpha   90.00
_cell.angle_beta   90.00
_cell.angle_gamma   90.00
#
_symmetry.space_group_name_H-M   'P 1'
#
loop_
_entity.id
_entity.type
_entity.pdbx_description
1 polymer ?
#
loop_
_entity_poly.entity_id
_entity_poly.type
_entity_poly.pdbx_seq_one_letter_code
_entity_poly.pdbx_strand_id
1 'polypeptide(L)'
;MKIRSTVRIIAILPFLLILFLSGSINAEKMMSQKVNQPLDFAKDICPILIGATLPKLTLTKIDGNSFDLNAAIAAKPTVLIFYRGGW
;
A
#
# COMPACT_ATOMS: atom_id res chain seq x y z
N MET A 1 -42.11 5.18 -36.93
CA MET A 1 -40.93 4.30 -36.83
C MET A 1 -39.89 4.84 -35.82
N LYS A 2 -40.27 5.09 -34.54
CA LYS A 2 -39.41 5.72 -33.50
C LYS A 2 -39.19 4.86 -32.24
N ILE A 3 -39.91 3.74 -32.12
CA ILE A 3 -39.95 2.91 -30.90
C ILE A 3 -38.77 1.94 -30.79
N ARG A 4 -38.23 1.46 -31.93
CA ARG A 4 -37.10 0.51 -31.93
C ARG A 4 -35.75 1.13 -31.52
N SER A 5 -35.56 2.43 -31.68
CA SER A 5 -34.33 3.13 -31.29
C SER A 5 -34.31 3.51 -29.81
N THR A 6 -35.45 3.93 -29.25
CA THR A 6 -35.54 4.30 -27.83
C THR A 6 -35.32 3.11 -26.89
N VAL A 7 -35.82 1.92 -27.26
CA VAL A 7 -35.60 0.69 -26.48
C VAL A 7 -34.12 0.26 -26.51
N ARG A 8 -33.43 0.46 -27.63
CA ARG A 8 -31.98 0.19 -27.73
C ARG A 8 -31.17 1.15 -26.87
N ILE A 9 -31.52 2.44 -26.85
CA ILE A 9 -30.82 3.45 -26.03
C ILE A 9 -31.01 3.17 -24.52
N ILE A 10 -32.23 2.83 -24.09
CA ILE A 10 -32.53 2.49 -22.70
C ILE A 10 -31.79 1.21 -22.26
N ALA A 11 -31.58 0.25 -23.15
CA ALA A 11 -30.84 -0.98 -22.85
C ALA A 11 -29.31 -0.77 -22.78
N ILE A 12 -28.76 0.21 -23.52
CA ILE A 12 -27.31 0.47 -23.57
C ILE A 12 -26.85 1.42 -22.45
N LEU A 13 -27.73 2.32 -22.00
CA LEU A 13 -27.43 3.28 -20.93
C LEU A 13 -26.97 2.66 -19.59
N PRO A 14 -27.60 1.60 -19.05
CA PRO A 14 -27.12 0.97 -17.81
C PRO A 14 -25.79 0.24 -18.02
N PHE A 15 -25.53 -0.30 -19.21
CA PHE A 15 -24.25 -0.96 -19.52
C PHE A 15 -23.09 0.06 -19.56
N LEU A 16 -23.33 1.24 -20.14
CA LEU A 16 -22.36 2.34 -20.15
C LEU A 16 -22.12 2.92 -18.75
N LEU A 17 -23.15 3.00 -17.91
CA LEU A 17 -23.03 3.46 -16.52
C LEU A 17 -22.22 2.49 -15.66
N ILE A 18 -22.44 1.17 -15.83
CA ILE A 18 -21.67 0.13 -15.12
C ILE A 18 -20.20 0.15 -15.54
N LEU A 19 -19.90 0.36 -16.83
CA LEU A 19 -18.53 0.48 -17.33
C LEU A 19 -17.81 1.70 -16.74
N PHE A 20 -18.54 2.80 -16.50
CA PHE A 20 -18.01 4.01 -15.88
C PHE A 20 -17.71 3.82 -14.39
N LEU A 21 -18.57 3.11 -13.65
CA LEU A 21 -18.37 2.84 -12.21
C LEU A 21 -17.19 1.89 -11.94
N SER A 22 -16.96 0.89 -12.80
CA SER A 22 -15.83 -0.05 -12.62
C SER A 22 -14.45 0.58 -12.87
N GLY A 23 -14.37 1.70 -13.59
CA GLY A 23 -13.11 2.40 -13.84
C GLY A 23 -12.50 3.05 -12.60
N SER A 24 -13.34 3.53 -11.66
CA SER A 24 -12.89 4.34 -10.52
C SER A 24 -12.21 3.53 -9.41
N ILE A 25 -12.67 2.30 -9.15
CA ILE A 25 -12.11 1.44 -8.09
C ILE A 25 -10.66 0.99 -8.35
N ASN A 26 -10.21 1.01 -9.61
CA ASN A 26 -8.85 0.61 -9.95
C ASN A 26 -7.83 1.75 -9.89
N ALA A 27 -8.29 3.01 -9.89
CA ALA A 27 -7.40 4.18 -9.91
C ALA A 27 -6.73 4.43 -8.55
N GLU A 28 -7.45 4.21 -7.45
CA GLU A 28 -6.93 4.43 -6.08
C GLU A 28 -5.79 3.45 -5.73
N LYS A 29 -5.83 2.24 -6.29
CA LYS A 29 -4.81 1.21 -6.02
C LYS A 29 -3.49 1.46 -6.77
N MET A 30 -3.48 2.33 -7.78
CA MET A 30 -2.27 2.66 -8.56
C MET A 30 -1.45 3.81 -7.95
N MET A 31 -2.01 4.62 -7.04
CA MET A 31 -1.29 5.75 -6.44
C MET A 31 -0.61 5.45 -5.09
N SER A 32 -0.88 4.31 -4.46
CA SER A 32 -0.32 3.94 -3.15
C SER A 32 0.70 2.80 -3.22
N GLN A 33 1.54 2.81 -4.25
CA GLN A 33 2.78 2.05 -4.23
C GLN A 33 3.95 3.03 -4.45
N LYS A 34 4.28 3.79 -3.40
CA LYS A 34 5.59 4.42 -3.27
C LYS A 34 6.61 3.29 -3.05
N VAL A 35 6.90 2.56 -4.13
CA VAL A 35 7.96 1.54 -4.15
C VAL A 35 9.27 2.27 -3.92
N ASN A 36 9.99 1.80 -2.92
CA ASN A 36 11.35 2.22 -2.58
C ASN A 36 12.22 2.19 -3.84
N GLN A 37 12.45 3.35 -4.46
CA GLN A 37 13.58 3.49 -5.36
C GLN A 37 14.83 3.22 -4.51
N PRO A 38 15.74 2.33 -4.93
CA PRO A 38 17.04 2.22 -4.30
C PRO A 38 17.63 3.63 -4.24
N LEU A 39 18.07 4.06 -3.06
CA LEU A 39 18.77 5.32 -2.93
C LEU A 39 19.95 5.29 -3.92
N ASP A 40 20.03 6.31 -4.77
CA ASP A 40 20.96 6.33 -5.91
C ASP A 40 22.42 6.23 -5.47
N PHE A 41 22.73 6.58 -4.22
CA PHE A 41 24.08 6.58 -3.69
C PHE A 41 24.16 5.95 -2.29
N ALA A 42 25.22 5.17 -2.06
CA ALA A 42 25.53 4.60 -0.74
C ALA A 42 25.66 5.67 0.36
N LYS A 43 26.01 6.90 -0.01
CA LYS A 43 26.11 8.06 0.90
C LYS A 43 24.76 8.51 1.48
N ASP A 44 23.65 8.11 0.86
CA ASP A 44 22.31 8.48 1.33
C ASP A 44 21.78 7.50 2.39
N ILE A 45 22.57 6.48 2.75
CA ILE A 45 22.31 5.54 3.83
C ILE A 45 23.01 6.07 5.09
N CYS A 46 22.23 6.49 6.08
CA CYS A 46 22.73 6.96 7.38
C CYS A 46 22.30 6.03 8.52
N PRO A 47 23.14 5.83 9.56
CA PRO A 47 22.70 5.20 10.80
C PRO A 47 21.54 5.96 11.45
N ILE A 48 20.70 5.26 12.21
CA ILE A 48 19.62 5.89 12.98
C ILE A 48 20.25 6.80 14.03
N LEU A 49 19.90 8.09 13.99
CA LEU A 49 20.39 9.09 14.94
C LEU A 49 19.74 8.90 16.31
N ILE A 50 20.45 9.29 17.37
CA ILE A 50 19.89 9.31 18.73
C ILE A 50 18.72 10.30 18.76
N GLY A 51 17.58 9.86 19.29
CA GLY A 51 16.36 10.67 19.33
C GLY A 51 15.58 10.70 18.01
N ALA A 52 16.02 10.00 16.96
CA ALA A 52 15.25 9.86 15.74
C ALA A 52 13.94 9.11 15.97
N THR A 53 12.88 9.54 15.28
CA THR A 53 11.61 8.82 15.26
C THR A 53 11.75 7.56 14.42
N LEU A 54 11.30 6.42 14.97
CA LEU A 54 11.27 5.16 14.22
C LEU A 54 10.24 5.27 13.08
N PRO A 55 10.59 4.90 11.84
CA PRO A 55 9.63 4.88 10.74
C PRO A 55 8.52 3.85 11.00
N LYS A 56 7.39 3.98 10.31
CA LYS A 56 6.29 3.01 10.37
C LYS A 56 6.70 1.72 9.66
N LEU A 57 6.74 0.61 10.40
CA LEU A 57 7.30 -0.66 9.96
C LEU A 57 6.41 -1.82 10.41
N THR A 58 6.03 -2.65 9.43
CA THR A 58 5.42 -3.96 9.68
C THR A 58 6.44 -5.03 9.31
N LEU A 59 6.73 -5.92 10.25
CA LEU A 59 7.62 -7.06 10.07
C LEU A 59 6.81 -8.32 9.81
N THR A 60 7.42 -9.29 9.13
CA THR A 60 6.87 -10.64 8.98
C THR A 60 7.50 -11.55 10.03
N LYS A 61 6.66 -12.22 10.83
CA LYS A 61 7.10 -13.23 11.78
C LYS A 61 7.44 -14.54 11.06
N ILE A 62 8.09 -15.45 11.79
CA ILE A 62 8.45 -16.79 11.28
C ILE A 62 7.22 -17.59 10.84
N ASP A 63 6.09 -17.40 11.51
CA ASP A 63 4.80 -18.03 11.18
C ASP A 63 4.07 -17.36 10.00
N GLY A 64 4.67 -16.35 9.36
CA GLY A 64 4.10 -15.59 8.26
C GLY A 64 3.14 -14.47 8.70
N ASN A 65 2.83 -14.35 9.99
CA ASN A 65 1.93 -13.30 10.47
C ASN A 65 2.61 -11.92 10.44
N SER A 66 1.79 -10.88 10.28
CA SER A 66 2.26 -9.50 10.38
C SER A 66 2.51 -9.09 11.84
N PHE A 67 3.57 -8.32 12.06
CA PHE A 67 3.95 -7.75 13.34
C PHE A 67 4.15 -6.25 13.21
N ASP A 68 3.31 -5.45 13.86
CA ASP A 68 3.46 -4.01 13.94
C ASP A 68 4.55 -3.66 14.97
N LEU A 69 5.72 -3.26 14.46
CA LEU A 69 6.87 -2.92 15.30
C LEU A 69 6.63 -1.62 16.08
N ASN A 70 5.93 -0.65 15.50
CA ASN A 70 5.67 0.64 16.11
C ASN A 70 4.72 0.49 17.30
N ALA A 71 3.67 -0.31 17.16
CA ALA A 71 2.76 -0.62 18.26
C ALA A 71 3.48 -1.33 19.42
N ALA A 72 4.36 -2.28 19.10
CA ALA A 72 5.11 -3.04 20.10
C ALA A 72 6.10 -2.17 20.91
N ILE A 73 6.82 -1.27 20.25
CA ILE A 73 7.78 -0.35 20.90
C ILE A 73 7.07 0.74 21.70
N ALA A 74 5.90 1.20 21.25
CA ALA A 74 5.11 2.20 21.99
C ALA A 74 4.58 1.66 23.32
N ALA A 75 4.39 0.34 23.44
CA ALA A 75 3.83 -0.28 24.63
C ALA A 75 4.82 -0.34 25.82
N LYS A 76 6.13 -0.36 25.57
CA LYS A 76 7.17 -0.49 26.62
C LYS A 76 8.57 -0.08 26.14
N PRO A 77 9.45 0.36 27.06
CA PRO A 77 10.87 0.52 26.74
C PRO A 77 11.44 -0.75 26.12
N THR A 78 12.08 -0.61 24.96
CA THR A 78 12.47 -1.73 24.11
C THR A 78 13.94 -1.61 23.70
N VAL A 79 14.67 -2.72 23.80
CA VAL A 79 15.99 -2.88 23.17
C VAL A 79 15.78 -3.60 21.84
N LEU A 80 16.12 -2.94 20.72
CA LEU A 80 16.00 -3.49 19.37
C LEU A 80 17.39 -3.84 18.83
N ILE A 81 17.60 -5.11 18.48
CA ILE A 81 18.87 -5.62 17.96
C ILE A 81 18.68 -6.00 16.49
N PHE A 82 19.45 -5.36 15.60
CA PHE A 82 19.57 -5.79 14.20
C PHE A 82 20.72 -6.78 14.09
N TYR A 83 20.44 -7.97 13.57
CA TYR A 83 21.46 -8.97 13.30
C TYR A 83 21.30 -9.50 11.88
N ARG A 84 22.42 -9.79 11.22
CA ARG A 84 22.44 -10.33 9.86
C ARG A 84 22.66 -11.83 9.92
N GLY A 85 21.65 -12.59 9.50
CA GLY A 85 21.74 -14.02 9.19
C GLY A 85 21.33 -14.91 10.35
N GLY A 86 20.15 -15.54 10.23
CA GLY A 86 19.87 -16.77 10.98
C GLY A 86 20.73 -17.86 10.38
N TRP A 87 21.40 -18.63 11.24
CA TRP A 87 21.98 -19.89 10.80
C TRP A 87 20.92 -20.74 10.09
#